data_AF-A0A3R7XCN8-F1
#
_entry.id   AF-A0A3R7XCN8-F1
#
_cell.length_a   1.000
_cell.length_b   1.000
_cell.length_c   1.000
_cell.angle_alpha   90.00
_cell.angle_beta   90.00
_cell.angle_gamma   90.00
#
_symmetry.space_group_name_H-M   'P 1'
#
loop_
_entity.id
_entity.type
_entity.pdbx_description
1 polymer ?
#
loop_
_entity_poly.entity_id
_entity_poly.type
_entity_poly.pdbx_seq_one_letter_code
_entity_poly.pdbx_strand_id
1 'polypeptide(L)'
;FSANNLRDSFKVILQMSAVLTYASSLPVVKVGRMAGQFAKPRSEDFEEKDGIKLPSYRGDIINDIKFDEISRQPDPNRMLDAYSQSAYALNLIRAFASGGFADLEKVHNWNLDFIKKGTQDKYLDLANSITDALKFMKACGFNQQNVPEFKQVEFYTSHEALLLNYEEALTREDSLKGGWYDCSAHMLWIGERTRNLGEAHVEFMRGIENPIGVKIGPSVENDYLIKLLDTLNPENERGKITLITRMGSENIYDKLPNLIKKVRENQNNVIWSCDPMHANTYKSSTGYKTRSFDKILSEIEAFFNVHHQEGSFPGGIHLELTGLDVTECVGGSQKIKEENLSDRYHTHCDPRLNASQGLDLAFMLSEFLKLKKG
;
A
#
# COMPACT_ATOMS: atom_id res chain seq x y z
N PHE A 1 17.40 8.65 -6.06
CA PHE A 1 16.15 9.41 -5.85
C PHE A 1 15.72 10.11 -7.14
N SER A 2 14.42 10.15 -7.49
CA SER A 2 13.91 10.82 -8.71
C SER A 2 12.56 11.49 -8.44
N ALA A 3 12.47 12.80 -8.68
CA ALA A 3 11.23 13.57 -8.57
C ALA A 3 10.15 13.08 -9.55
N ASN A 4 10.55 12.66 -10.75
CA ASN A 4 9.63 12.13 -11.76
C ASN A 4 9.00 10.81 -11.28
N ASN A 5 9.80 9.89 -10.74
CA ASN A 5 9.29 8.60 -10.25
C ASN A 5 8.30 8.80 -9.10
N LEU A 6 8.58 9.77 -8.22
CA LEU A 6 7.69 10.14 -7.12
C LEU A 6 6.37 10.72 -7.64
N ARG A 7 6.44 11.69 -8.56
CA ARG A 7 5.29 12.30 -9.24
C ARG A 7 4.43 11.23 -9.92
N ASP A 8 5.05 10.33 -10.67
CA ASP A 8 4.33 9.34 -11.47
C ASP A 8 3.67 8.28 -10.58
N SER A 9 4.31 7.88 -9.48
CA SER A 9 3.70 6.98 -8.50
C SER A 9 2.55 7.66 -7.75
N PHE A 10 2.71 8.93 -7.37
CA PHE A 10 1.64 9.74 -6.77
C PHE A 10 0.45 9.88 -7.72
N LYS A 11 0.73 10.15 -9.00
CA LYS A 11 -0.27 10.23 -10.07
C LYS A 11 -1.12 8.95 -10.17
N VAL A 12 -0.49 7.77 -10.19
CA VAL A 12 -1.23 6.49 -10.25
C VAL A 12 -2.16 6.34 -9.05
N ILE A 13 -1.71 6.66 -7.84
CA ILE A 13 -2.56 6.59 -6.63
C ILE A 13 -3.77 7.52 -6.76
N LEU A 14 -3.60 8.74 -7.27
CA LEU A 14 -4.71 9.66 -7.49
C LEU A 14 -5.71 9.12 -8.53
N GLN A 15 -5.19 8.62 -9.65
CA GLN A 15 -6.01 8.05 -10.71
C GLN A 15 -6.87 6.88 -10.21
N MET A 16 -6.26 5.95 -9.46
CA MET A 16 -6.96 4.84 -8.82
C MET A 16 -7.99 5.35 -7.81
N SER A 17 -7.63 6.33 -6.97
CA SER A 17 -8.51 6.86 -5.93
C SER A 17 -9.77 7.52 -6.49
N ALA A 18 -9.67 8.23 -7.62
CA ALA A 18 -10.83 8.85 -8.28
C ALA A 18 -11.81 7.79 -8.80
N VAL A 19 -11.29 6.74 -9.44
CA VAL A 19 -12.09 5.59 -9.92
C VAL A 19 -12.80 4.89 -8.75
N LEU A 20 -12.05 4.58 -7.68
CA LEU A 20 -12.59 3.89 -6.50
C LEU A 20 -13.59 4.76 -5.71
N THR A 21 -13.37 6.06 -5.62
CA THR A 21 -14.31 7.01 -4.97
C THR A 21 -15.65 7.00 -5.69
N TYR A 22 -15.61 7.10 -7.03
CA TYR A 22 -16.84 7.06 -7.83
C TYR A 22 -17.56 5.70 -7.70
N ALA A 23 -16.81 4.61 -7.79
CA ALA A 23 -17.36 3.26 -7.76
C ALA A 23 -17.98 2.89 -6.42
N SER A 24 -17.30 3.21 -5.31
CA SER A 24 -17.79 2.94 -3.97
C SER A 24 -18.85 3.93 -3.50
N SER A 25 -18.88 5.14 -4.07
CA SER A 25 -19.63 6.29 -3.53
C SER A 25 -19.26 6.61 -2.07
N LEU A 26 -18.03 6.30 -1.69
CA LEU A 26 -17.46 6.58 -0.37
C LEU A 26 -16.15 7.36 -0.53
N PRO A 27 -15.76 8.18 0.47
CA PRO A 27 -14.44 8.80 0.49
C PRO A 27 -13.33 7.74 0.51
N VAL A 28 -12.31 7.92 -0.32
CA VAL A 28 -11.11 7.07 -0.33
C VAL A 28 -9.97 7.79 0.39
N VAL A 29 -9.45 7.22 1.48
CA VAL A 29 -8.25 7.72 2.17
C VAL A 29 -7.01 7.27 1.40
N LYS A 30 -6.12 8.21 1.08
CA LYS A 30 -4.92 7.95 0.25
C LYS A 30 -3.69 7.91 1.14
N VAL A 31 -3.08 6.74 1.27
CA VAL A 31 -1.85 6.54 2.07
C VAL A 31 -0.77 5.94 1.19
N GLY A 32 0.32 6.67 0.98
CA GLY A 32 1.44 6.24 0.15
C GLY A 32 2.48 5.47 0.94
N ARG A 33 2.99 4.36 0.39
CA ARG A 33 4.24 3.71 0.82
C ARG A 33 5.44 4.54 0.34
N MET A 34 5.60 5.74 0.89
CA MET A 34 6.48 6.80 0.40
C MET A 34 7.11 7.56 1.55
N ALA A 35 8.27 8.18 1.30
CA ALA A 35 8.97 9.04 2.25
C ALA A 35 9.31 8.34 3.59
N GLY A 36 9.84 7.11 3.52
CA GLY A 36 10.26 6.36 4.72
C GLY A 36 10.45 4.85 4.49
N GLN A 37 9.85 4.31 3.41
CA GLN A 37 9.88 2.87 3.10
C GLN A 37 11.22 2.35 2.55
N PHE A 38 12.30 2.50 3.32
CA PHE A 38 13.65 2.06 2.93
C PHE A 38 14.00 0.69 3.48
N ALA A 39 13.73 0.42 4.75
CA ALA A 39 14.09 -0.83 5.42
C ALA A 39 13.30 -2.01 4.84
N LYS A 40 13.93 -3.18 4.80
CA LYS A 40 13.38 -4.41 4.23
C LYS A 40 13.66 -5.61 5.15
N PRO A 41 12.63 -6.35 5.60
CA PRO A 41 12.86 -7.58 6.34
C PRO A 41 13.32 -8.66 5.36
N ARG A 42 14.18 -9.57 5.82
CA ARG A 42 14.73 -10.66 5.02
C ARG A 42 14.47 -11.99 5.72
N SER A 43 14.17 -13.03 4.93
CA SER A 43 14.02 -14.39 5.46
C SER A 43 15.35 -14.98 5.92
N GLU A 44 16.45 -14.57 5.29
CA GLU A 44 17.81 -15.06 5.57
C GLU A 44 18.73 -13.89 5.89
N ASP A 45 19.60 -14.08 6.87
CA ASP A 45 20.59 -13.07 7.27
C ASP A 45 21.69 -12.88 6.23
N PHE A 46 21.94 -13.89 5.40
CA PHE A 46 22.98 -13.91 4.38
C PHE A 46 22.40 -14.25 2.99
N GLU A 47 23.02 -13.69 1.96
CA GLU A 47 22.80 -14.00 0.55
C GLU A 47 24.05 -14.67 0.00
N GLU A 48 23.88 -15.77 -0.73
CA GLU A 48 24.97 -16.52 -1.33
C GLU A 48 24.87 -16.48 -2.86
N LYS A 49 25.95 -16.10 -3.54
CA LYS A 49 26.08 -16.08 -5.00
C LYS A 49 27.48 -16.55 -5.38
N ASP A 50 27.55 -17.49 -6.33
CA ASP A 50 28.81 -18.02 -6.87
C ASP A 50 29.80 -18.48 -5.78
N GLY A 51 29.28 -19.07 -4.69
CA GLY A 51 30.07 -19.55 -3.55
C GLY A 51 30.52 -18.48 -2.55
N ILE A 52 30.17 -17.21 -2.76
CA ILE A 52 30.45 -16.09 -1.85
C ILE A 52 29.21 -15.83 -1.01
N LYS A 53 29.38 -15.80 0.32
CA LYS A 53 28.30 -15.55 1.30
C LYS A 53 28.48 -14.17 1.96
N LEU A 54 27.52 -13.26 1.76
CA LEU A 54 27.54 -11.89 2.30
C LEU A 54 26.25 -11.57 3.06
N PRO A 55 26.25 -10.57 3.95
CA PRO A 55 25.01 -10.11 4.58
C PRO A 55 23.94 -9.77 3.53
N SER A 56 22.70 -10.15 3.82
CA SER A 56 21.56 -9.79 2.98
C SER A 56 21.40 -8.28 2.89
N TYR A 57 21.04 -7.78 1.69
CA TYR A 57 20.59 -6.41 1.53
C TYR A 57 19.29 -6.20 2.33
N ARG A 58 19.27 -5.22 3.24
CA ARG A 58 18.14 -4.92 4.14
C ARG A 58 17.51 -3.55 3.86
N GLY A 59 17.77 -2.99 2.69
CA GLY A 59 17.29 -1.67 2.31
C GLY A 59 18.36 -0.58 2.45
N ASP A 60 18.22 0.47 1.66
CA ASP A 60 19.24 1.53 1.53
C ASP A 60 19.55 2.28 2.84
N ILE A 61 18.64 2.21 3.82
CA ILE A 61 18.81 2.77 5.16
C ILE A 61 19.77 1.95 6.04
N ILE A 62 20.06 0.70 5.68
CA ILE A 62 20.96 -0.19 6.41
C ILE A 62 22.24 -0.43 5.63
N ASN A 63 22.16 -0.97 4.42
CA ASN A 63 23.32 -1.31 3.59
C ASN A 63 23.03 -1.15 2.09
N ASP A 64 24.07 -1.29 1.27
CA ASP A 64 23.93 -1.14 -0.18
C ASP A 64 23.48 -2.44 -0.84
N ILE A 65 22.85 -2.28 -2.00
CA ILE A 65 22.40 -3.43 -2.78
C ILE A 65 23.55 -4.21 -3.42
N LYS A 66 24.62 -3.51 -3.81
CA LYS A 66 25.74 -4.10 -4.54
C LYS A 66 26.30 -5.29 -3.77
N PHE A 67 26.51 -6.41 -4.47
CA PHE A 67 26.92 -7.67 -3.86
C PHE A 67 28.45 -7.71 -3.73
N ASP A 68 28.98 -6.96 -2.78
CA ASP A 68 30.37 -7.01 -2.36
C ASP A 68 30.50 -6.74 -0.84
N GLU A 69 31.64 -7.13 -0.28
CA GLU A 69 31.86 -7.11 1.16
C GLU A 69 31.69 -5.72 1.77
N ILE A 70 32.18 -4.67 1.11
CA ILE A 70 32.13 -3.29 1.61
C ILE A 70 30.69 -2.79 1.56
N SER A 71 30.04 -2.94 0.42
CA SER A 71 28.67 -2.49 0.19
C SER A 71 27.64 -3.15 1.11
N ARG A 72 27.87 -4.39 1.54
CA ARG A 72 26.94 -5.13 2.39
C ARG A 72 27.09 -4.87 3.89
N GLN A 73 28.14 -4.17 4.33
CA GLN A 73 28.26 -3.75 5.73
C GLN A 73 27.17 -2.73 6.09
N PRO A 74 26.47 -2.89 7.23
CA PRO A 74 25.58 -1.86 7.75
C PRO A 74 26.33 -0.54 8.02
N ASP A 75 25.79 0.57 7.53
CA ASP A 75 26.34 1.92 7.75
C ASP A 75 25.30 2.81 8.42
N PRO A 76 25.51 3.25 9.68
CA PRO A 76 24.55 4.08 10.40
C PRO A 76 24.31 5.45 9.77
N ASN A 77 25.24 5.98 8.96
CA ASN A 77 25.05 7.27 8.28
C ASN A 77 23.91 7.22 7.27
N ARG A 78 23.56 6.03 6.77
CA ARG A 78 22.43 5.83 5.85
C ARG A 78 21.08 6.19 6.46
N MET A 79 20.95 6.23 7.79
CA MET A 79 19.76 6.77 8.46
C MET A 79 19.58 8.28 8.19
N LEU A 80 20.68 9.03 8.11
CA LEU A 80 20.64 10.47 7.78
C LEU A 80 20.29 10.70 6.31
N ASP A 81 20.80 9.86 5.41
CA ASP A 81 20.45 9.87 3.99
C ASP A 81 18.97 9.54 3.78
N ALA A 82 18.48 8.49 4.45
CA ALA A 82 17.08 8.10 4.42
C ALA A 82 16.17 9.22 4.95
N TYR A 83 16.51 9.85 6.08
CA TYR A 83 15.80 11.02 6.60
C TYR A 83 15.75 12.17 5.60
N SER A 84 16.90 12.53 5.03
CA SER A 84 16.98 13.62 4.05
C SER A 84 16.11 13.33 2.82
N GLN A 85 16.21 12.11 2.28
CA GLN A 85 15.41 11.68 1.14
C GLN A 85 13.90 11.62 1.47
N SER A 86 13.52 11.19 2.68
CA SER A 86 12.13 11.24 3.16
C SER A 86 11.61 12.67 3.21
N ALA A 87 12.36 13.60 3.80
CA ALA A 87 11.98 14.99 3.91
C ALA A 87 11.77 15.64 2.52
N TYR A 88 12.70 15.41 1.58
CA TYR A 88 12.55 15.89 0.20
C TYR A 88 11.33 15.28 -0.50
N ALA A 89 11.12 13.97 -0.35
CA ALA A 89 9.98 13.29 -0.95
C ALA A 89 8.64 13.82 -0.40
N LEU A 90 8.51 13.93 0.92
CA LEU A 90 7.30 14.42 1.57
C LEU A 90 7.02 15.88 1.22
N ASN A 91 8.04 16.73 1.16
CA ASN A 91 7.89 18.12 0.72
C ASN A 91 7.29 18.19 -0.69
N LEU A 92 7.79 17.38 -1.62
CA LEU A 92 7.30 17.35 -2.99
C LEU A 92 5.88 16.76 -3.08
N ILE A 93 5.57 15.71 -2.32
CA ILE A 93 4.21 15.15 -2.21
C ILE A 93 3.23 16.21 -1.72
N ARG A 94 3.57 16.96 -0.66
CA ARG A 94 2.73 18.05 -0.14
C ARG A 94 2.50 19.12 -1.20
N ALA A 95 3.53 19.49 -1.96
CA ALA A 95 3.41 20.44 -3.06
C ALA A 95 2.50 19.92 -4.19
N PHE A 96 2.56 18.63 -4.55
CA PHE A 96 1.64 18.05 -5.53
C PHE A 96 0.20 17.97 -5.02
N ALA A 97 0.01 17.61 -3.74
CA ALA A 97 -1.28 17.43 -3.12
C ALA A 97 -2.08 18.74 -2.99
N SER A 98 -1.43 19.87 -2.72
CA SER A 98 -2.08 21.18 -2.55
C SER A 98 -1.88 22.17 -3.70
N GLY A 99 -0.83 21.99 -4.51
CA GLY A 99 -0.42 22.91 -5.58
C GLY A 99 -1.15 22.73 -6.92
N GLY A 100 -2.29 22.04 -6.93
CA GLY A 100 -3.14 21.85 -8.12
C GLY A 100 -2.69 20.76 -9.09
N PHE A 101 -1.71 19.93 -8.73
CA PHE A 101 -1.41 18.69 -9.47
C PHE A 101 -2.51 17.64 -9.22
N ALA A 102 -3.08 17.62 -8.01
CA ALA A 102 -4.13 16.71 -7.60
C ALA A 102 -5.56 17.15 -7.99
N ASP A 103 -5.69 18.12 -8.89
CA ASP A 103 -6.98 18.60 -9.37
C ASP A 103 -7.80 17.47 -10.03
N LEU A 104 -9.06 17.33 -9.62
CA LEU A 104 -9.90 16.20 -10.01
C LEU A 104 -10.17 16.14 -11.52
N GLU A 105 -10.34 17.28 -12.20
CA GLU A 105 -10.51 17.31 -13.66
C GLU A 105 -9.22 16.85 -14.35
N LYS A 106 -8.04 17.26 -13.86
CA LYS A 106 -6.74 16.78 -14.38
C LYS A 106 -6.56 15.28 -14.17
N VAL A 107 -6.86 14.79 -12.97
CA VAL A 107 -6.76 13.35 -12.64
C VAL A 107 -7.66 12.54 -13.55
N HIS A 108 -8.90 13.00 -13.77
CA HIS A 108 -9.84 12.33 -14.67
C HIS A 108 -9.38 12.35 -16.13
N ASN A 109 -8.82 13.46 -16.61
CA ASN A 109 -8.26 13.53 -17.96
C ASN A 109 -7.13 12.52 -18.18
N TRP A 110 -6.28 12.28 -17.17
CA TRP A 110 -5.26 11.24 -17.26
C TRP A 110 -5.85 9.82 -17.37
N ASN A 111 -7.00 9.56 -16.73
CA ASN A 111 -7.72 8.30 -16.89
C ASN A 111 -8.28 8.16 -18.30
N LEU A 112 -8.84 9.22 -18.88
CA LEU A 112 -9.30 9.22 -20.27
C LEU A 112 -8.16 8.95 -21.25
N ASP A 113 -6.98 9.57 -21.03
CA ASP A 113 -5.80 9.34 -21.87
C ASP A 113 -5.29 7.90 -21.77
N PHE A 114 -5.36 7.29 -20.57
CA PHE A 114 -5.04 5.87 -20.39
C PHE A 114 -5.97 4.98 -21.21
N ILE A 115 -7.29 5.19 -21.11
CA ILE A 115 -8.28 4.39 -21.84
C ILE A 115 -8.11 4.54 -23.34
N LYS A 116 -7.87 5.76 -23.86
CA LYS A 116 -7.65 6.02 -25.29
C LYS A 116 -6.40 5.32 -25.85
N LYS A 117 -5.36 5.15 -25.02
CA LYS A 117 -4.13 4.45 -25.41
C LYS A 117 -4.29 2.93 -25.32
N GLY A 118 -5.19 2.44 -24.49
CA GLY A 118 -5.58 1.04 -24.41
C GLY A 118 -6.64 0.67 -25.45
N THR A 119 -6.79 -0.63 -25.72
CA THR A 119 -7.88 -1.19 -26.53
C THR A 119 -9.04 -1.66 -25.64
N GLN A 120 -9.37 -0.90 -24.60
CA GLN A 120 -10.29 -1.34 -23.54
C GLN A 120 -11.59 -0.53 -23.54
N ASP A 121 -12.45 -0.84 -24.52
CA ASP A 121 -13.80 -0.29 -24.61
C ASP A 121 -14.60 -0.50 -23.31
N LYS A 122 -14.30 -1.57 -22.56
CA LYS A 122 -14.95 -1.91 -21.28
C LYS A 122 -14.83 -0.84 -20.19
N TYR A 123 -13.75 -0.04 -20.17
CA TYR A 123 -13.57 1.00 -19.14
C TYR A 123 -14.19 2.34 -19.53
N LEU A 124 -14.58 2.49 -20.80
CA LEU A 124 -15.07 3.74 -21.35
C LEU A 124 -16.40 4.17 -20.69
N ASP A 125 -17.29 3.22 -20.42
CA ASP A 125 -18.58 3.49 -19.79
C ASP A 125 -18.42 4.10 -18.39
N LEU A 126 -17.51 3.55 -17.58
CA LEU A 126 -17.22 4.10 -16.25
C LEU A 126 -16.61 5.50 -16.36
N ALA A 127 -15.64 5.67 -17.25
CA ALA A 127 -14.98 6.96 -17.41
C ALA A 127 -15.95 8.05 -17.94
N ASN A 128 -16.87 7.68 -18.83
CA ASN A 128 -17.95 8.55 -19.27
C ASN A 128 -18.89 8.89 -18.10
N SER A 129 -19.23 7.90 -17.26
CA SER A 129 -20.06 8.13 -16.08
C SER A 129 -19.42 9.11 -15.08
N ILE A 130 -18.09 9.02 -14.87
CA ILE A 130 -17.34 9.99 -14.06
C ILE A 130 -17.35 11.38 -14.74
N THR A 131 -17.17 11.42 -16.07
CA THR A 131 -17.23 12.67 -16.86
C THR A 131 -18.57 13.37 -16.66
N ASP A 132 -19.67 12.63 -16.74
CA ASP A 132 -21.01 13.18 -16.60
C ASP A 132 -21.30 13.63 -15.17
N ALA A 133 -20.80 12.91 -14.16
CA ALA A 133 -20.88 13.35 -12.78
C ALA A 133 -20.11 14.65 -12.52
N LEU A 134 -18.90 14.81 -13.07
CA LEU A 134 -18.14 16.06 -12.96
C LEU A 134 -18.84 17.22 -13.67
N LYS A 135 -19.42 16.98 -14.85
CA LYS A 135 -20.25 17.96 -15.56
C LYS A 135 -21.48 18.35 -14.76
N PHE A 136 -22.15 17.37 -14.14
CA PHE A 136 -23.31 17.61 -13.28
C PHE A 136 -22.94 18.45 -12.06
N MET A 137 -21.87 18.11 -11.33
CA MET A 137 -21.37 18.92 -10.22
C MET A 137 -21.08 20.36 -10.65
N LYS A 138 -20.42 20.54 -11.80
CA LYS A 138 -20.14 21.85 -12.38
C LYS A 138 -21.42 22.63 -12.74
N ALA A 139 -22.42 21.96 -13.31
CA ALA A 139 -23.72 22.56 -13.64
C ALA A 139 -24.51 22.96 -12.38
N CYS A 140 -24.37 22.21 -11.28
CA CYS A 140 -24.89 22.57 -9.96
C CYS A 140 -24.08 23.68 -9.26
N GLY A 141 -23.04 24.21 -9.90
CA GLY A 141 -22.21 25.25 -9.34
C GLY A 141 -21.10 24.76 -8.43
N PHE A 142 -20.72 23.47 -8.44
CA PHE A 142 -19.54 22.96 -7.73
C PHE A 142 -18.37 22.78 -8.70
N ASN A 143 -17.33 23.59 -8.56
CA ASN A 143 -16.16 23.54 -9.41
C ASN A 143 -14.90 24.02 -8.67
N GLN A 144 -13.76 23.91 -9.35
CA GLN A 144 -12.45 24.28 -8.81
C GLN A 144 -12.32 25.76 -8.36
N GLN A 145 -13.18 26.68 -8.82
CA GLN A 145 -13.15 28.09 -8.42
C GLN A 145 -13.84 28.33 -7.07
N ASN A 146 -14.81 27.50 -6.69
CA ASN A 146 -15.64 27.71 -5.50
C ASN A 146 -15.64 26.54 -4.50
N VAL A 147 -15.01 25.42 -4.83
CA VAL A 147 -14.82 24.26 -3.93
C VAL A 147 -13.32 23.89 -3.90
N PRO A 148 -12.55 24.31 -2.87
CA PRO A 148 -11.12 24.01 -2.76
C PRO A 148 -10.77 22.51 -2.85
N GLU A 149 -11.67 21.65 -2.38
CA GLU A 149 -11.55 20.19 -2.36
C GLU A 149 -11.48 19.57 -3.78
N PHE A 150 -11.84 20.32 -4.83
CA PHE A 150 -11.62 19.90 -6.22
C PHE A 150 -10.17 20.06 -6.67
N LYS A 151 -9.41 20.98 -6.05
CA LYS A 151 -8.03 21.32 -6.42
C LYS A 151 -6.97 20.61 -5.58
N GLN A 152 -7.38 20.12 -4.41
CA GLN A 152 -6.47 19.62 -3.39
C GLN A 152 -6.94 18.27 -2.87
N VAL A 153 -5.99 17.47 -2.41
CA VAL A 153 -6.28 16.17 -1.77
C VAL A 153 -5.47 16.03 -0.50
N GLU A 154 -6.05 15.37 0.48
CA GLU A 154 -5.26 14.85 1.60
C GLU A 154 -4.51 13.60 1.15
N PHE A 155 -3.21 13.58 1.42
CA PHE A 155 -2.34 12.45 1.11
C PHE A 155 -1.41 12.21 2.30
N TYR A 156 -1.44 10.97 2.79
CA TYR A 156 -0.67 10.55 3.96
C TYR A 156 0.48 9.63 3.52
N THR A 157 1.47 9.48 4.38
CA THR A 157 2.64 8.61 4.15
C THR A 157 2.68 7.48 5.16
N SER A 158 3.27 6.37 4.74
CA SER A 158 3.44 5.19 5.57
C SER A 158 4.69 4.39 5.20
N HIS A 159 5.23 3.68 6.19
CA HIS A 159 6.25 2.65 6.04
C HIS A 159 6.16 1.60 7.14
N GLU A 160 6.86 0.49 6.95
CA GLU A 160 7.07 -0.52 7.98
C GLU A 160 7.99 0.04 9.06
N ALA A 161 7.50 0.15 10.30
CA ALA A 161 8.33 0.50 11.44
C ALA A 161 9.25 -0.68 11.73
N LEU A 162 10.42 -0.71 11.08
CA LEU A 162 11.32 -1.87 11.08
C LEU A 162 12.64 -1.57 11.78
N LEU A 163 13.29 -0.45 11.43
CA LEU A 163 14.57 -0.05 12.02
C LEU A 163 14.29 0.86 13.21
N LEU A 164 14.07 0.27 14.39
CA LEU A 164 13.60 1.01 15.57
C LEU A 164 14.52 2.16 16.01
N ASN A 165 15.82 2.10 15.74
CA ASN A 165 16.72 3.23 15.98
C ASN A 165 16.33 4.49 15.20
N TYR A 166 15.81 4.32 13.97
CA TYR A 166 15.31 5.41 13.13
C TYR A 166 13.96 5.93 13.63
N GLU A 167 13.05 5.02 13.95
CA GLU A 167 11.70 5.34 14.44
C GLU A 167 11.75 6.05 15.80
N GLU A 168 12.55 5.54 16.75
CA GLU A 168 12.79 6.17 18.06
C GLU A 168 13.34 7.60 17.90
N ALA A 169 14.34 7.77 17.03
CA ALA A 169 14.95 9.08 16.78
C ALA A 169 13.98 10.09 16.17
N LEU A 170 12.86 9.67 15.59
CA LEU A 170 11.82 10.53 14.99
C LEU A 170 10.53 10.61 15.82
N THR A 171 10.48 9.93 16.95
CA THR A 171 9.35 9.98 17.88
C THR A 171 9.38 11.24 18.73
N ARG A 172 8.26 11.96 18.82
CA ARG A 172 8.12 13.27 19.48
C ARG A 172 6.86 13.32 20.31
N GLU A 173 6.91 14.06 21.41
CA GLU A 173 5.73 14.33 22.23
C GLU A 173 4.89 15.45 21.60
N ASP A 174 3.55 15.27 21.56
CA ASP A 174 2.65 16.34 21.12
C ASP A 174 2.60 17.47 22.16
N SER A 175 2.98 18.67 21.74
CA SER A 175 3.08 19.84 22.63
C SER A 175 1.77 20.32 23.26
N LEU A 176 0.61 19.88 22.76
CA LEU A 176 -0.72 20.34 23.22
C LEU A 176 -1.44 19.27 24.04
N LYS A 177 -1.43 18.02 23.58
CA LYS A 177 -2.16 16.91 24.20
C LYS A 177 -1.28 15.99 25.06
N GLY A 178 0.05 16.11 24.93
CA GLY A 178 0.97 15.06 25.38
C GLY A 178 0.83 13.80 24.52
N GLY A 179 1.47 12.73 24.94
CA GLY A 179 1.50 11.47 24.19
C GLY A 179 2.53 11.52 23.06
N TRP A 180 2.94 10.35 22.60
CA TRP A 180 4.07 10.19 21.69
C TRP A 180 3.59 9.87 20.28
N TYR A 181 4.09 10.59 19.30
CA TYR A 181 3.89 10.27 17.89
C TYR A 181 5.23 9.93 17.28
N ASP A 182 5.30 8.82 16.57
CA ASP A 182 6.39 8.63 15.62
C ASP A 182 6.14 9.55 14.43
N CYS A 183 6.91 10.64 14.34
CA CYS A 183 6.78 11.64 13.29
C CYS A 183 7.55 11.27 12.01
N SER A 184 8.06 10.03 11.89
CA SER A 184 8.67 9.52 10.67
C SER A 184 7.64 9.36 9.53
N ALA A 185 6.38 9.05 9.86
CA ALA A 185 5.25 8.94 8.93
C ALA A 185 3.90 9.19 9.61
N HIS A 186 2.84 9.29 8.81
CA HIS A 186 1.49 9.48 9.36
C HIS A 186 0.93 8.16 9.90
N MET A 187 1.16 7.06 9.19
CA MET A 187 0.74 5.71 9.56
C MET A 187 1.93 4.76 9.45
N LEU A 188 2.10 3.89 10.44
CA LEU A 188 3.18 2.90 10.47
C LEU A 188 2.58 1.50 10.51
N TRP A 189 3.30 0.48 10.03
CA TRP A 189 2.86 -0.89 10.24
C TRP A 189 3.94 -1.81 10.77
N ILE A 190 3.49 -2.85 11.46
CA ILE A 190 4.29 -4.01 11.89
C ILE A 190 4.23 -5.09 10.82
N GLY A 191 5.39 -5.57 10.39
CA GLY A 191 5.53 -6.64 9.40
C GLY A 191 5.16 -8.02 9.95
N GLU A 192 4.97 -8.98 9.04
CA GLU A 192 4.63 -10.37 9.41
C GLU A 192 5.71 -11.02 10.29
N ARG A 193 6.97 -10.62 10.11
CA ARG A 193 8.14 -11.21 10.79
C ARG A 193 8.51 -10.49 12.09
N THR A 194 7.81 -9.40 12.43
CA THR A 194 8.15 -8.52 13.55
C THR A 194 6.95 -8.27 14.48
N ARG A 195 5.87 -9.05 14.35
CA ARG A 195 4.63 -8.90 15.13
C ARG A 195 4.53 -9.78 16.36
N ASN A 196 5.62 -10.39 16.81
CA ASN A 196 5.58 -11.26 17.97
C ASN A 196 5.23 -10.46 19.24
N LEU A 197 4.32 -11.01 20.04
CA LEU A 197 3.92 -10.40 21.32
C LEU A 197 5.12 -10.36 22.26
N GLY A 198 5.29 -9.24 22.95
CA GLY A 198 6.41 -9.02 23.89
C GLY A 198 7.75 -8.69 23.22
N GLU A 199 7.80 -8.54 21.90
CA GLU A 199 8.98 -8.08 21.18
C GLU A 199 8.96 -6.56 20.90
N ALA A 200 10.12 -6.04 20.50
CA ALA A 200 10.41 -4.61 20.46
C ALA A 200 9.47 -3.81 19.55
N HIS A 201 9.08 -4.34 18.38
CA HIS A 201 8.20 -3.62 17.45
C HIS A 201 6.78 -3.48 17.99
N VAL A 202 6.24 -4.51 18.64
CA VAL A 202 4.92 -4.43 19.27
C VAL A 202 4.97 -3.47 20.46
N GLU A 203 6.03 -3.51 21.27
CA GLU A 203 6.20 -2.58 22.39
C GLU A 203 6.34 -1.12 21.92
N PHE A 204 7.14 -0.87 20.88
CA PHE A 204 7.29 0.47 20.30
C PHE A 204 5.94 1.01 19.80
N MET A 205 5.23 0.22 19.00
CA MET A 205 3.97 0.62 18.37
C MET A 205 2.81 0.74 19.37
N ARG A 206 2.89 0.05 20.52
CA ARG A 206 1.96 0.21 21.64
C ARG A 206 2.04 1.60 22.27
N GLY A 207 3.22 2.23 22.26
CA GLY A 207 3.48 3.50 22.92
C GLY A 207 3.19 4.74 22.08
N ILE A 208 2.90 4.59 20.78
CA ILE A 208 2.66 5.73 19.87
C ILE A 208 1.17 5.95 19.59
N GLU A 209 0.81 7.20 19.36
CA GLU A 209 -0.55 7.67 19.10
C GLU A 209 -0.95 7.56 17.62
N ASN A 210 0.00 7.37 16.70
CA ASN A 210 -0.27 7.18 15.28
C ASN A 210 -1.33 6.07 15.03
N PRO A 211 -2.13 6.16 13.95
CA PRO A 211 -2.80 5.00 13.38
C PRO A 211 -1.75 3.98 12.96
N ILE A 212 -1.98 2.71 13.29
CA ILE A 212 -1.04 1.63 13.02
C ILE A 212 -1.66 0.51 12.20
N GLY A 213 -0.81 -0.21 11.48
CA GLY A 213 -1.16 -1.39 10.72
C GLY A 213 -0.44 -2.63 11.24
N VAL A 214 -1.03 -3.79 11.03
CA VAL A 214 -0.38 -5.07 11.31
C VAL A 214 -0.59 -5.99 10.13
N LYS A 215 0.50 -6.54 9.57
CA LYS A 215 0.40 -7.60 8.56
C LYS A 215 -0.10 -8.89 9.20
N ILE A 216 -1.15 -9.48 8.63
CA ILE A 216 -1.76 -10.73 9.10
C ILE A 216 -1.69 -11.78 7.98
N GLY A 217 -0.79 -12.74 8.14
CA GLY A 217 -0.63 -13.89 7.24
C GLY A 217 -1.56 -15.08 7.55
N PRO A 218 -1.53 -16.14 6.71
CA PRO A 218 -2.45 -17.29 6.79
C PRO A 218 -2.21 -18.23 7.97
N SER A 219 -1.09 -18.09 8.68
CA SER A 219 -0.73 -18.87 9.87
C SER A 219 -1.08 -18.16 11.18
N VAL A 220 -1.82 -17.06 11.14
CA VAL A 220 -2.25 -16.36 12.35
C VAL A 220 -3.26 -17.23 13.12
N GLU A 221 -3.12 -17.28 14.43
CA GLU A 221 -4.07 -17.93 15.32
C GLU A 221 -5.05 -16.90 15.92
N ASN A 222 -6.32 -17.29 16.06
CA ASN A 222 -7.39 -16.42 16.54
C ASN A 222 -7.09 -15.80 17.91
N ASP A 223 -6.65 -16.62 18.88
CA ASP A 223 -6.39 -16.14 20.25
C ASP A 223 -5.13 -15.26 20.32
N TYR A 224 -4.17 -15.48 19.43
CA TYR A 224 -3.04 -14.56 19.27
C TYR A 224 -3.50 -13.20 18.75
N LEU A 225 -4.38 -13.18 17.73
CA LEU A 225 -4.87 -11.93 17.14
C LEU A 225 -5.59 -11.07 18.18
N ILE A 226 -6.43 -11.67 19.02
CA ILE A 226 -7.13 -10.92 20.08
C ILE A 226 -6.14 -10.34 21.09
N LYS A 227 -5.18 -11.13 21.58
CA LYS A 227 -4.12 -10.61 22.48
C LYS A 227 -3.33 -9.47 21.84
N LEU A 228 -3.08 -9.52 20.54
CA LEU A 228 -2.40 -8.45 19.82
C LEU A 228 -3.24 -7.17 19.77
N LEU A 229 -4.54 -7.28 19.53
CA LEU A 229 -5.46 -6.15 19.54
C LEU A 229 -5.59 -5.55 20.94
N ASP A 230 -5.72 -6.37 21.98
CA ASP A 230 -5.76 -5.91 23.38
C ASP A 230 -4.47 -5.19 23.78
N THR A 231 -3.33 -5.61 23.21
CA THR A 231 -2.02 -4.98 23.46
C THR A 231 -1.90 -3.63 22.76
N LEU A 232 -2.31 -3.55 21.49
CA LEU A 232 -2.04 -2.41 20.62
C LEU A 232 -3.17 -1.36 20.58
N ASN A 233 -4.39 -1.72 20.98
CA ASN A 233 -5.55 -0.85 21.05
C ASN A 233 -6.42 -1.18 22.27
N PRO A 234 -5.87 -1.02 23.50
CA PRO A 234 -6.54 -1.41 24.73
C PRO A 234 -7.87 -0.66 24.96
N GLU A 235 -7.95 0.60 24.53
CA GLU A 235 -9.16 1.42 24.64
C GLU A 235 -10.15 1.19 23.49
N ASN A 236 -9.86 0.24 22.60
CA ASN A 236 -10.70 -0.14 21.46
C ASN A 236 -11.10 1.06 20.57
N GLU A 237 -10.16 1.99 20.34
CA GLU A 237 -10.38 3.21 19.56
C GLU A 237 -10.64 2.87 18.08
N ARG A 238 -11.65 3.50 17.49
CA ARG A 238 -11.99 3.33 16.08
C ARG A 238 -10.94 3.99 15.19
N GLY A 239 -10.43 3.21 14.23
CA GLY A 239 -9.43 3.70 13.27
C GLY A 239 -7.98 3.61 13.76
N LYS A 240 -7.75 3.22 15.02
CA LYS A 240 -6.40 3.04 15.57
C LYS A 240 -5.63 1.92 14.89
N ILE A 241 -6.26 0.77 14.66
CA ILE A 241 -5.61 -0.41 14.06
C ILE A 241 -6.22 -0.76 12.71
N THR A 242 -5.34 -0.98 11.73
CA THR A 242 -5.65 -1.63 10.45
C THR A 242 -5.06 -3.04 10.41
N LEU A 243 -5.90 -4.06 10.29
CA LEU A 243 -5.48 -5.43 10.01
C LEU A 243 -5.27 -5.60 8.51
N ILE A 244 -4.01 -5.73 8.10
CA ILE A 244 -3.59 -5.83 6.70
C ILE A 244 -3.40 -7.32 6.36
N THR A 245 -4.47 -7.95 5.88
CA THR A 245 -4.52 -9.39 5.57
C THR A 245 -3.79 -9.72 4.28
N ARG A 246 -2.92 -10.74 4.31
CA ARG A 246 -2.13 -11.21 3.17
C ARG A 246 -2.16 -12.73 3.10
N MET A 247 -3.32 -13.27 2.74
CA MET A 247 -3.62 -14.70 2.90
C MET A 247 -3.20 -15.51 1.67
N GLY A 248 -3.13 -14.88 0.51
CA GLY A 248 -3.02 -15.55 -0.78
C GLY A 248 -4.40 -15.92 -1.30
N SER A 249 -4.58 -15.85 -2.62
CA SER A 249 -5.87 -16.09 -3.27
C SER A 249 -6.46 -17.48 -2.97
N GLU A 250 -5.60 -18.45 -2.66
CA GLU A 250 -5.97 -19.84 -2.39
C GLU A 250 -6.42 -20.07 -0.94
N ASN A 251 -5.95 -19.28 0.04
CA ASN A 251 -6.23 -19.53 1.46
C ASN A 251 -7.29 -18.60 2.06
N ILE A 252 -7.61 -17.49 1.38
CA ILE A 252 -8.41 -16.41 1.98
C ILE A 252 -9.82 -16.87 2.38
N TYR A 253 -10.48 -17.71 1.59
CA TYR A 253 -11.80 -18.24 1.91
C TYR A 253 -11.81 -19.16 3.14
N ASP A 254 -10.71 -19.84 3.43
CA ASP A 254 -10.62 -20.75 4.57
C ASP A 254 -10.22 -20.02 5.86
N LYS A 255 -9.37 -18.99 5.74
CA LYS A 255 -8.70 -18.36 6.89
C LYS A 255 -9.42 -17.10 7.37
N LEU A 256 -9.83 -16.22 6.46
CA LEU A 256 -10.36 -14.90 6.82
C LEU A 256 -11.70 -14.95 7.58
N PRO A 257 -12.68 -15.82 7.25
CA PRO A 257 -13.97 -15.82 7.93
C PRO A 257 -13.85 -16.00 9.45
N ASN A 258 -13.02 -16.95 9.89
CA ASN A 258 -12.82 -17.23 11.31
C ASN A 258 -12.20 -16.05 12.07
N LEU A 259 -11.29 -15.30 11.43
CA LEU A 259 -10.69 -14.10 12.03
C LEU A 259 -11.71 -12.98 12.17
N ILE A 260 -12.51 -12.74 11.13
CA ILE A 260 -13.59 -11.74 11.17
C ILE A 260 -14.57 -12.07 12.29
N LYS A 261 -15.03 -13.33 12.37
CA LYS A 261 -15.95 -13.78 13.41
C LYS A 261 -15.38 -13.54 14.81
N LYS A 262 -14.13 -13.94 15.05
CA LYS A 262 -13.47 -13.76 16.34
C LYS A 262 -13.34 -12.28 16.73
N VAL A 263 -12.91 -11.41 15.81
CA VAL A 263 -12.79 -9.96 16.03
C VAL A 263 -14.16 -9.34 16.36
N ARG A 264 -15.22 -9.77 15.67
CA ARG A 264 -16.59 -9.30 15.94
C ARG A 264 -17.12 -9.77 17.29
N GLU A 265 -16.90 -11.03 17.65
CA GLU A 265 -17.29 -11.60 18.95
C GLU A 265 -16.63 -10.86 20.11
N ASN A 266 -15.38 -10.42 19.93
CA ASN A 266 -14.64 -9.61 20.91
C ASN A 266 -14.92 -8.10 20.79
N GLN A 267 -15.78 -7.69 19.85
CA GLN A 267 -16.19 -6.29 19.62
C GLN A 267 -15.01 -5.34 19.36
N ASN A 268 -13.90 -5.84 18.80
CA ASN A 268 -12.74 -5.00 18.50
C ASN A 268 -13.02 -4.14 17.26
N ASN A 269 -12.73 -2.84 17.36
CA ASN A 269 -12.81 -1.87 16.28
C ASN A 269 -11.51 -1.92 15.47
N VAL A 270 -11.58 -2.46 14.25
CA VAL A 270 -10.45 -2.53 13.33
C VAL A 270 -10.87 -2.12 11.93
N ILE A 271 -9.91 -1.60 11.17
CA ILE A 271 -10.04 -1.46 9.72
C ILE A 271 -9.48 -2.74 9.09
N TRP A 272 -10.24 -3.37 8.21
CA TRP A 272 -9.74 -4.50 7.41
C TRP A 272 -9.16 -4.00 6.10
N SER A 273 -7.95 -4.42 5.78
CA SER A 273 -7.29 -4.12 4.51
C SER A 273 -6.76 -5.39 3.86
N CYS A 274 -6.85 -5.47 2.53
CA CYS A 274 -6.32 -6.59 1.75
C CYS A 274 -4.95 -6.20 1.16
N ASP A 275 -3.92 -6.98 1.48
CA ASP A 275 -2.62 -7.00 0.82
C ASP A 275 -2.52 -8.24 -0.08
N PRO A 276 -2.97 -8.14 -1.34
CA PRO A 276 -3.01 -9.26 -2.28
C PRO A 276 -1.64 -9.54 -2.92
N MET A 277 -0.58 -8.87 -2.46
CA MET A 277 0.71 -8.88 -3.15
C MET A 277 1.65 -9.93 -2.53
N HIS A 278 1.83 -9.85 -1.20
CA HIS A 278 2.93 -10.52 -0.52
C HIS A 278 2.74 -12.04 -0.37
N ALA A 279 1.52 -12.56 -0.46
CA ALA A 279 1.27 -14.01 -0.42
C ALA A 279 1.16 -14.65 -1.80
N ASN A 280 0.99 -13.85 -2.87
CA ASN A 280 0.89 -14.33 -4.26
C ASN A 280 2.21 -14.23 -5.03
N THR A 281 3.34 -14.16 -4.31
CA THR A 281 4.67 -14.09 -4.91
C THR A 281 5.21 -15.48 -5.18
N TYR A 282 5.73 -15.70 -6.38
CA TYR A 282 6.35 -16.97 -6.78
C TYR A 282 7.62 -16.73 -7.61
N LYS A 283 8.44 -17.77 -7.80
CA LYS A 283 9.62 -17.72 -8.66
C LYS A 283 9.23 -18.25 -10.05
N SER A 284 9.41 -17.43 -11.09
CA SER A 284 9.13 -17.76 -12.47
C SER A 284 10.08 -18.84 -13.01
N SER A 285 9.73 -19.40 -14.17
CA SER A 285 10.60 -20.29 -14.95
C SER A 285 11.92 -19.61 -15.36
N THR A 286 11.90 -18.29 -15.55
CA THR A 286 13.08 -17.46 -15.87
C THR A 286 13.92 -17.09 -14.64
N GLY A 287 13.55 -17.55 -13.45
CA GLY A 287 14.30 -17.35 -12.21
C GLY A 287 14.01 -16.02 -11.49
N TYR A 288 13.25 -15.11 -12.09
CA TYR A 288 12.78 -13.89 -11.47
C TYR A 288 11.69 -14.18 -10.44
N LYS A 289 11.64 -13.39 -9.37
CA LYS A 289 10.42 -13.35 -8.55
C LYS A 289 9.36 -12.58 -9.34
N THR A 290 8.12 -13.03 -9.31
CA THR A 290 7.00 -12.31 -9.94
C THR A 290 5.71 -12.57 -9.17
N ARG A 291 4.64 -11.89 -9.58
CA ARG A 291 3.29 -12.03 -9.06
C ARG A 291 2.33 -12.07 -10.24
N SER A 292 1.28 -12.88 -10.14
CA SER A 292 0.21 -12.93 -11.14
C SER A 292 -0.82 -11.84 -10.85
N PHE A 293 -1.09 -10.98 -11.83
CA PHE A 293 -2.15 -9.98 -11.76
C PHE A 293 -3.52 -10.62 -11.46
N ASP A 294 -3.81 -11.78 -12.07
CA ASP A 294 -5.08 -12.47 -11.88
C ASP A 294 -5.22 -12.98 -10.44
N LYS A 295 -4.16 -13.57 -9.86
CA LYS A 295 -4.17 -13.97 -8.44
C LYS A 295 -4.33 -12.78 -7.50
N ILE A 296 -3.68 -11.65 -7.81
CA ILE A 296 -3.83 -10.39 -7.07
C ILE A 296 -5.30 -9.95 -7.07
N LEU A 297 -5.93 -9.91 -8.24
CA LEU A 297 -7.34 -9.54 -8.37
C LEU A 297 -8.25 -10.53 -7.64
N SER A 298 -8.04 -11.84 -7.80
CA SER A 298 -8.84 -12.88 -7.16
C SER A 298 -8.79 -12.82 -5.63
N GLU A 299 -7.63 -12.50 -5.03
CA GLU A 299 -7.57 -12.32 -3.57
C GLU A 299 -8.39 -11.11 -3.10
N ILE A 300 -8.38 -10.00 -3.85
CA ILE A 300 -9.20 -8.84 -3.52
C ILE A 300 -10.69 -9.18 -3.65
N GLU A 301 -11.12 -9.80 -4.76
CA GLU A 301 -12.52 -10.19 -4.94
C GLU A 301 -12.99 -11.13 -3.82
N ALA A 302 -12.16 -12.10 -3.44
CA ALA A 302 -12.43 -13.01 -2.34
C ALA A 302 -12.51 -12.27 -1.00
N PHE A 303 -11.61 -11.33 -0.72
CA PHE A 303 -11.64 -10.49 0.47
C PHE A 303 -13.00 -9.77 0.62
N PHE A 304 -13.46 -9.11 -0.44
CA PHE A 304 -14.76 -8.43 -0.41
C PHE A 304 -15.94 -9.42 -0.26
N ASN A 305 -15.90 -10.57 -0.94
CA ASN A 305 -16.96 -11.58 -0.82
C ASN A 305 -17.05 -12.15 0.60
N VAL A 306 -15.92 -12.48 1.22
CA VAL A 306 -15.87 -12.96 2.61
C VAL A 306 -16.40 -11.90 3.56
N HIS A 307 -15.99 -10.64 3.42
CA HIS A 307 -16.53 -9.56 4.27
C HIS A 307 -18.04 -9.42 4.17
N HIS A 308 -18.59 -9.49 2.94
CA HIS A 308 -20.02 -9.44 2.71
C HIS A 308 -20.75 -10.64 3.36
N GLN A 309 -20.23 -11.86 3.21
CA GLN A 309 -20.80 -13.08 3.81
C GLN A 309 -20.78 -13.03 5.35
N GLU A 310 -19.71 -12.51 5.94
CA GLU A 310 -19.54 -12.38 7.39
C GLU A 310 -20.18 -11.10 7.97
N GLY A 311 -20.87 -10.31 7.14
CA GLY A 311 -21.54 -9.08 7.54
C GLY A 311 -20.61 -8.01 8.11
N SER A 312 -19.37 -7.94 7.62
CA SER A 312 -18.31 -7.02 8.03
C SER A 312 -17.89 -6.09 6.88
N PHE A 313 -17.08 -5.07 7.16
CA PHE A 313 -16.75 -4.04 6.18
C PHE A 313 -15.35 -4.24 5.58
N PRO A 314 -15.22 -4.39 4.24
CA PRO A 314 -13.93 -4.45 3.55
C PRO A 314 -13.34 -3.04 3.42
N GLY A 315 -12.50 -2.66 4.38
CA GLY A 315 -12.06 -1.27 4.61
C GLY A 315 -11.05 -0.69 3.61
N GLY A 316 -10.29 -1.52 2.87
CA GLY A 316 -9.34 -1.01 1.89
C GLY A 316 -8.44 -2.07 1.26
N ILE A 317 -7.50 -1.59 0.44
CA ILE A 317 -6.46 -2.39 -0.22
C ILE A 317 -5.08 -1.78 0.03
N HIS A 318 -4.07 -2.62 0.12
CA HIS A 318 -2.67 -2.27 0.38
C HIS A 318 -1.77 -2.86 -0.70
N LEU A 319 -1.29 -2.01 -1.61
CA LEU A 319 -0.62 -2.45 -2.83
C LEU A 319 0.85 -2.02 -2.88
N GLU A 320 1.63 -2.75 -3.67
CA GLU A 320 2.96 -2.33 -4.11
C GLU A 320 2.88 -1.95 -5.60
N LEU A 321 3.02 -0.65 -5.89
CA LEU A 321 2.88 -0.11 -7.23
C LEU A 321 4.00 0.88 -7.57
N THR A 322 4.18 1.15 -8.85
CA THR A 322 5.05 2.20 -9.35
C THR A 322 4.42 2.90 -10.56
N GLY A 323 4.67 4.20 -10.70
CA GLY A 323 4.30 4.96 -11.89
C GLY A 323 5.15 4.67 -13.13
N LEU A 324 6.19 3.84 -13.00
CA LEU A 324 7.07 3.46 -14.09
C LEU A 324 6.46 2.33 -14.93
N ASP A 325 6.78 2.31 -16.22
CA ASP A 325 6.41 1.23 -17.15
C ASP A 325 7.40 0.07 -17.02
N VAL A 326 7.24 -0.71 -15.94
CA VAL A 326 8.05 -1.89 -15.59
C VAL A 326 7.36 -3.21 -15.96
N THR A 327 8.14 -4.28 -16.09
CA THR A 327 7.67 -5.64 -16.33
C THR A 327 7.95 -6.54 -15.13
N GLU A 328 7.35 -6.23 -13.99
CA GLU A 328 7.61 -6.94 -12.72
C GLU A 328 6.53 -7.99 -12.38
N CYS A 329 5.25 -7.68 -12.60
CA CYS A 329 4.14 -8.62 -12.44
C CYS A 329 3.63 -9.14 -13.79
N VAL A 330 3.31 -10.43 -13.87
CA VAL A 330 2.74 -11.04 -15.08
C VAL A 330 1.23 -10.79 -15.20
N GLY A 331 0.71 -10.80 -16.42
CA GLY A 331 -0.71 -10.58 -16.73
C GLY A 331 -1.08 -9.10 -16.89
N GLY A 332 -2.31 -8.76 -16.52
CA GLY A 332 -2.92 -7.45 -16.79
C GLY A 332 -3.25 -7.26 -18.27
N SER A 333 -3.75 -6.08 -18.63
CA SER A 333 -4.16 -5.76 -20.01
C SER A 333 -3.01 -5.85 -21.02
N GLN A 334 -1.79 -5.56 -20.59
CA GLN A 334 -0.57 -5.67 -21.38
C GLN A 334 -0.15 -7.12 -21.64
N LYS A 335 -0.77 -8.11 -20.98
CA LYS A 335 -0.48 -9.54 -21.11
C LYS A 335 1.01 -9.87 -20.93
N ILE A 336 1.64 -9.26 -19.91
CA ILE A 336 3.06 -9.46 -19.60
C ILE A 336 3.30 -10.93 -19.29
N LYS A 337 4.24 -11.56 -20.00
CA LYS A 337 4.64 -12.96 -19.77
C LYS A 337 5.91 -13.04 -18.92
N GLU A 338 6.22 -14.23 -18.41
CA GLU A 338 7.47 -14.48 -17.66
C GLU A 338 8.73 -14.17 -18.49
N GLU A 339 8.65 -14.35 -19.81
CA GLU A 339 9.68 -14.02 -20.79
C GLU A 339 9.98 -12.51 -20.84
N ASN A 340 8.98 -11.66 -20.56
CA ASN A 340 9.11 -10.21 -20.61
C ASN A 340 9.68 -9.61 -19.31
N LEU A 341 9.86 -10.42 -18.25
CA LEU A 341 10.28 -9.90 -16.95
C LEU A 341 11.65 -9.22 -17.04
N SER A 342 12.58 -9.77 -17.82
CA SER A 342 13.91 -9.20 -18.00
C SER A 342 13.94 -7.86 -18.71
N ASP A 343 12.86 -7.46 -19.41
CA ASP A 343 12.85 -6.25 -20.23
C ASP A 343 13.07 -5.00 -19.37
N ARG A 344 12.39 -4.90 -18.21
CA ARG A 344 12.38 -3.73 -17.33
C ARG A 344 12.16 -4.11 -15.85
N TYR A 345 12.90 -5.12 -15.37
CA TYR A 345 12.87 -5.50 -13.95
C TYR A 345 13.72 -4.51 -13.13
N HIS A 346 13.09 -3.57 -12.43
CA HIS A 346 13.78 -2.48 -11.72
C HIS A 346 13.64 -2.56 -10.20
N THR A 347 13.09 -3.65 -9.68
CA THR A 347 13.02 -3.93 -8.26
C THR A 347 14.03 -4.99 -7.86
N HIS A 348 14.50 -4.88 -6.62
CA HIS A 348 15.39 -5.86 -6.01
C HIS A 348 14.81 -6.50 -4.76
N CYS A 349 13.61 -6.05 -4.38
CA CYS A 349 12.82 -6.65 -3.32
C CYS A 349 11.73 -7.49 -3.98
N ASP A 350 10.51 -6.96 -3.98
CA ASP A 350 9.36 -7.64 -4.53
C ASP A 350 8.82 -6.96 -5.81
N PRO A 351 8.17 -7.73 -6.70
CA PRO A 351 7.59 -7.25 -7.95
C PRO A 351 6.42 -6.31 -7.75
N ARG A 352 6.41 -5.15 -8.40
CA ARG A 352 5.35 -4.13 -8.26
C ARG A 352 4.36 -4.18 -9.43
N LEU A 353 3.13 -3.73 -9.18
CA LEU A 353 2.23 -3.37 -10.26
C LEU A 353 2.77 -2.13 -10.96
N ASN A 354 2.86 -2.19 -12.29
CA ASN A 354 3.15 -0.99 -13.07
C ASN A 354 1.92 -0.07 -13.15
N ALA A 355 2.07 1.11 -13.76
CA ALA A 355 0.98 2.08 -13.87
C ALA A 355 -0.27 1.51 -14.55
N SER A 356 -0.10 0.79 -15.66
CA SER A 356 -1.22 0.19 -16.42
C SER A 356 -1.98 -0.85 -15.60
N GLN A 357 -1.25 -1.74 -14.92
CA GLN A 357 -1.84 -2.76 -14.04
C GLN A 357 -2.54 -2.13 -12.84
N GLY A 358 -2.00 -1.06 -12.25
CA GLY A 358 -2.65 -0.33 -11.17
C GLY A 358 -4.01 0.25 -11.59
N LEU A 359 -4.09 0.81 -12.82
CA LEU A 359 -5.34 1.33 -13.37
C LEU A 359 -6.31 0.20 -13.76
N ASP A 360 -5.83 -0.86 -14.42
CA ASP A 360 -6.63 -2.07 -14.68
C ASP A 360 -7.30 -2.56 -13.40
N LEU A 361 -6.54 -2.67 -12.32
CA LEU A 361 -7.05 -3.11 -11.03
C LEU A 361 -8.15 -2.16 -10.51
N ALA A 362 -7.92 -0.85 -10.53
CA ALA A 362 -8.93 0.11 -10.05
C ALA A 362 -10.25 0.04 -10.85
N PHE A 363 -10.17 -0.10 -12.17
CA PHE A 363 -11.35 -0.24 -13.02
C PHE A 363 -12.04 -1.59 -12.81
N MET A 364 -11.31 -2.70 -12.72
CA MET A 364 -11.93 -4.02 -12.48
C MET A 364 -12.60 -4.09 -11.11
N LEU A 365 -11.97 -3.54 -10.07
CA LEU A 365 -12.59 -3.43 -8.74
C LEU A 365 -13.84 -2.54 -8.76
N SER A 366 -13.87 -1.51 -9.60
CA SER A 366 -15.03 -0.62 -9.68
C SER A 366 -16.31 -1.33 -10.16
N GLU A 367 -16.18 -2.26 -11.11
CA GLU A 367 -17.29 -3.06 -11.63
C GLU A 367 -17.81 -3.99 -10.53
N PHE A 368 -16.88 -4.65 -9.84
CA PHE A 368 -17.19 -5.52 -8.70
C PHE A 368 -17.92 -4.76 -7.56
N LEU A 369 -17.44 -3.57 -7.20
CA LEU A 369 -18.03 -2.74 -6.15
C LEU A 369 -19.43 -2.23 -6.51
N LYS A 370 -19.70 -1.93 -7.79
CA LYS A 370 -21.04 -1.52 -8.24
C LYS A 370 -22.06 -2.65 -8.11
N LEU A 371 -21.68 -3.89 -8.44
CA LEU A 371 -22.57 -5.05 -8.40
C LEU A 371 -23.03 -5.41 -6.98
N LYS A 372 -22.24 -5.06 -5.96
CA LYS A 372 -22.52 -5.36 -4.54
C LYS A 372 -23.27 -4.26 -3.79
N LYS A 373 -23.71 -3.20 -4.49
CA LYS A 373 -24.58 -2.15 -3.92
C LYS A 373 -26.07 -2.52 -3.93
N GLY A 374 -26.46 -3.55 -4.68
CA GLY A 374 -27.78 -4.17 -4.61
C GLY A 374 -27.76 -5.34 -3.65
#